data_AF-Q3SIT8-F1
#
_entry.id   AF-Q3SIT8-F1
#
_cell.length_a   1.000
_cell.length_b   1.000
_cell.length_c   1.000
_cell.angle_alpha   90.00
_cell.angle_beta   90.00
_cell.angle_gamma   90.00
#
_symmetry.space_group_name_H-M   'P 1'
#
loop_
_entity.id
_entity.type
_entity.pdbx_description
1 polymer ?
#
loop_
_entity_poly.entity_id
_entity_poly.type
_entity_poly.pdbx_seq_one_letter_code
_entity_poly.pdbx_strand_id
1 'polypeptide(L)'
;MKLRFLLLMLGTGLTLPALAQDAARGSALFQTQCSRCHRDGAAAMQTPLTELPTFLAGKSVRVHRFRLSETEVQDVIAYLASERPAQ
;
A
#
# COMPACT_ATOMS: atom_id res chain seq x y z
N MET A 1 -2.18 -15.71 52.32
CA MET A 1 -0.86 -15.74 51.64
C MET A 1 -1.10 -16.32 50.24
N LYS A 2 -1.38 -15.54 49.19
CA LYS A 2 -0.40 -14.81 48.36
C LYS A 2 -1.11 -13.69 47.61
N LEU A 3 -1.23 -12.54 48.28
CA LEU A 3 -1.42 -11.24 47.65
C LEU A 3 -0.03 -10.84 47.11
N ARG A 4 0.03 -10.22 45.92
CA ARG A 4 1.23 -9.63 45.27
C ARG A 4 2.07 -10.58 44.39
N PHE A 5 1.60 -10.93 43.18
CA PHE A 5 2.54 -11.20 42.07
C PHE A 5 1.95 -11.09 40.65
N LEU A 6 1.04 -10.14 40.38
CA LEU A 6 0.75 -9.82 38.98
C LEU A 6 0.38 -8.34 38.82
N LEU A 7 1.25 -7.51 39.40
CA LEU A 7 1.41 -6.12 38.98
C LEU A 7 2.20 -6.14 37.66
N LEU A 8 1.81 -5.29 36.71
CA LEU A 8 2.47 -4.99 35.43
C LEU A 8 2.42 -6.07 34.33
N MET A 9 1.27 -6.20 33.68
CA MET A 9 1.24 -6.22 32.21
C MET A 9 0.82 -4.84 31.71
N LEU A 10 1.54 -3.83 32.21
CA LEU A 10 1.56 -2.47 31.71
C LEU A 10 2.34 -2.49 30.39
N GLY A 11 1.63 -2.86 29.33
CA GLY A 11 2.15 -2.89 27.97
C GLY A 11 1.02 -2.58 27.03
N THR A 12 0.36 -1.43 27.22
CA THR A 12 -0.50 -0.82 26.21
C THR A 12 0.39 -0.62 24.99
N GLY A 13 0.33 -1.58 24.06
CA GLY A 13 1.02 -1.50 22.80
C GLY A 13 0.60 -0.20 22.16
N LEU A 14 1.56 0.70 22.01
CA LEU A 14 1.44 1.84 21.12
C LEU A 14 1.34 1.22 19.73
N THR A 15 0.14 0.81 19.32
CA THR A 15 -0.12 0.52 17.91
C THR A 15 -0.01 1.87 17.24
N LEU A 16 1.20 2.20 16.78
CA LEU A 16 1.33 3.15 15.69
C LEU A 16 0.27 2.75 14.66
N PRO A 17 -0.40 3.73 14.02
CA PRO A 17 -1.16 3.39 12.84
C PRO A 17 -0.14 2.85 11.84
N ALA A 18 0.01 1.53 11.82
CA ALA A 18 0.42 0.85 10.60
C ALA A 18 -0.55 1.43 9.57
N LEU A 19 -0.04 2.14 8.57
CA LEU A 19 -0.83 2.59 7.44
C LEU A 19 -1.50 1.33 6.92
N ALA A 20 -2.75 1.10 7.35
CA ALA A 20 -3.46 -0.11 7.02
C ALA A 20 -3.73 0.02 5.52
N GLN A 21 -2.96 -0.71 4.74
CA GLN A 21 -3.04 -0.64 3.29
C GLN A 21 -4.42 -1.16 2.88
N ASP A 22 -5.16 -0.36 2.13
CA ASP A 22 -6.50 -0.68 1.68
C ASP A 22 -6.47 -1.05 0.20
N ALA A 23 -6.40 -2.36 -0.09
CA ALA A 23 -6.38 -2.86 -1.46
C ALA A 23 -7.66 -2.50 -2.25
N ALA A 24 -8.81 -2.32 -1.59
CA ALA A 24 -10.03 -1.90 -2.27
C ALA A 24 -9.93 -0.44 -2.71
N ARG A 25 -9.38 0.43 -1.85
CA ARG A 25 -9.07 1.82 -2.23
C ARG A 25 -8.01 1.85 -3.34
N GLY A 26 -6.98 1.01 -3.25
CA GLY A 26 -5.96 0.85 -4.29
C GLY A 26 -6.55 0.46 -5.65
N SER A 27 -7.51 -0.46 -5.67
CA SER A 27 -8.24 -0.84 -6.87
C SER A 27 -9.01 0.34 -7.48
N ALA A 28 -9.74 1.11 -6.68
CA ALA A 28 -10.46 2.29 -7.16
C ALA A 28 -9.52 3.35 -7.76
N LEU A 29 -8.37 3.59 -7.12
CA LEU A 29 -7.33 4.48 -7.64
C LEU A 29 -6.77 3.97 -8.97
N PHE A 30 -6.50 2.66 -9.07
CA PHE A 30 -6.04 2.04 -10.30
C PHE A 30 -7.02 2.24 -11.45
N GLN A 31 -8.31 1.99 -11.21
CA GLN A 31 -9.34 2.10 -12.24
C GLN A 31 -9.54 3.53 -12.73
N THR A 32 -9.34 4.53 -11.87
CA THR A 32 -9.55 5.93 -12.23
C THR A 32 -8.31 6.59 -12.85
N GLN A 33 -7.11 6.20 -12.42
CA GLN A 33 -5.86 6.89 -12.75
C GLN A 33 -4.93 6.06 -13.67
N CYS A 34 -4.82 4.75 -13.43
CA CYS A 34 -3.81 3.89 -14.06
C CYS A 34 -4.34 3.19 -15.33
N SER A 35 -5.59 2.71 -15.29
CA SER A 35 -6.24 1.92 -16.36
C SER A 35 -6.28 2.63 -17.72
N ARG A 36 -6.27 3.98 -17.72
CA ARG A 36 -6.25 4.81 -18.93
C ARG A 36 -5.07 4.49 -19.84
N CYS A 37 -3.92 4.19 -19.23
CA CYS A 37 -2.69 3.80 -19.94
C CYS A 37 -2.45 2.29 -19.84
N HIS A 38 -2.80 1.67 -18.71
CA HIS A 38 -2.61 0.24 -18.44
C HIS A 38 -3.90 -0.54 -18.70
N ARG A 39 -4.31 -0.57 -19.97
CA ARG A 39 -5.58 -1.19 -20.39
C ARG A 39 -5.62 -2.70 -20.19
N ASP A 40 -4.46 -3.35 -20.20
CA ASP A 40 -4.33 -4.79 -19.96
C ASP A 40 -4.39 -5.16 -18.47
N GLY A 41 -4.58 -4.17 -17.59
CA GLY A 41 -4.78 -4.36 -16.16
C GLY A 41 -3.48 -4.48 -15.35
N ALA A 42 -3.64 -4.66 -14.04
CA ALA A 42 -2.52 -4.75 -13.09
C ALA A 42 -1.63 -5.97 -13.33
N ALA A 43 -2.23 -7.11 -13.69
CA ALA A 43 -1.53 -8.38 -13.91
C ALA A 43 -0.53 -8.33 -15.08
N ALA A 44 -0.77 -7.48 -16.09
CA ALA A 44 0.11 -7.34 -17.26
C ALA A 44 1.36 -6.47 -17.00
N MET A 45 1.47 -5.87 -15.81
CA MET A 45 2.62 -5.02 -15.45
C MET A 45 3.85 -5.85 -15.12
N GLN A 46 5.00 -5.40 -15.64
CA GLN A 46 6.29 -6.09 -15.53
C GLN A 46 7.21 -5.47 -14.47
N THR A 47 6.95 -4.25 -14.01
CA THR A 47 7.79 -3.58 -13.00
C THR A 47 7.77 -4.34 -11.68
N PRO A 48 8.89 -4.88 -11.17
CA PRO A 48 8.89 -5.68 -9.93
C PRO A 48 8.18 -4.98 -8.76
N LEU A 49 7.45 -5.73 -7.93
CA LEU A 49 6.69 -5.17 -6.79
C LEU A 49 7.60 -4.40 -5.81
N THR A 50 8.86 -4.84 -5.68
CA THR A 50 9.90 -4.23 -4.85
C THR A 50 10.32 -2.84 -5.34
N GLU A 51 10.16 -2.55 -6.62
CA GLU A 51 10.54 -1.27 -7.21
C GLU A 51 9.36 -0.27 -7.27
N LEU A 52 8.12 -0.74 -7.08
CA LEU A 52 6.92 0.09 -7.13
C LEU A 52 6.94 1.31 -6.19
N PRO A 53 7.40 1.22 -4.92
CA PRO A 53 7.46 2.39 -4.05
C PRO A 53 8.30 3.51 -4.68
N THR A 54 9.46 3.18 -5.24
CA THR A 54 10.35 4.13 -5.89
C THR A 54 9.73 4.72 -7.16
N PHE A 55 9.03 3.91 -7.97
CA PHE A 55 8.39 4.40 -9.20
C PHE A 55 7.15 5.27 -8.95
N LEU A 56 6.37 4.96 -7.92
CA LEU A 56 5.14 5.69 -7.58
C LEU A 56 5.42 6.94 -6.75
N ALA A 57 6.41 6.89 -5.84
CA ALA A 57 6.86 8.06 -5.07
C ALA A 57 7.81 8.96 -5.87
N GLY A 58 8.65 8.34 -6.71
CA GLY A 58 9.46 9.05 -7.69
C GLY A 58 8.53 9.59 -8.77
N LYS A 59 8.60 10.88 -9.06
CA LYS A 59 7.74 11.62 -10.02
C LYS A 59 7.92 11.19 -11.50
N SER A 60 8.18 9.90 -11.74
CA SER A 60 8.53 9.23 -12.99
C SER A 60 7.34 9.20 -13.96
N VAL A 61 6.11 9.10 -13.44
CA VAL A 61 4.91 9.41 -14.21
C VAL A 61 4.69 10.91 -14.14
N ARG A 62 4.61 11.59 -15.30
CA ARG A 62 4.49 13.04 -15.39
C ARG A 62 3.50 13.55 -14.34
N VAL A 63 4.02 14.33 -13.40
CA VAL A 63 3.36 14.90 -12.22
C VAL A 63 2.02 15.62 -12.50
N HIS A 64 1.72 15.92 -13.77
CA HIS A 64 0.45 16.52 -14.20
C HIS A 64 -0.66 15.50 -14.50
N ARG A 65 -0.37 14.19 -14.62
CA ARG A 65 -1.38 13.19 -15.01
C ARG A 65 -2.08 12.57 -13.82
N PHE A 66 -1.37 12.44 -12.70
CA PHE A 66 -1.96 12.17 -11.39
C PHE A 66 -0.97 12.47 -10.27
N ARG A 67 -1.49 12.62 -9.04
CA ARG A 67 -0.71 12.84 -7.83
C ARG A 67 -1.29 11.98 -6.73
N LEU A 68 -0.47 11.08 -6.18
CA LEU A 68 -0.83 10.22 -5.07
C LEU A 68 -0.16 10.76 -3.79
N SER A 69 -0.89 10.75 -2.69
CA SER A 69 -0.34 10.86 -1.34
C SER A 69 0.40 9.58 -0.97
N GLU A 70 1.23 9.65 0.08
CA GLU A 70 1.95 8.48 0.59
C GLU A 70 0.99 7.31 0.89
N THR A 71 -0.16 7.58 1.51
CA THR A 71 -1.13 6.52 1.81
C THR A 71 -1.73 5.92 0.55
N GLU A 72 -2.08 6.73 -0.44
CA GLU A 72 -2.61 6.25 -1.72
C GLU A 72 -1.58 5.42 -2.50
N VAL A 73 -0.29 5.78 -2.42
CA VAL A 73 0.81 4.95 -2.97
C VAL A 73 0.77 3.57 -2.33
N GLN A 74 0.65 3.48 -1.00
CA GLN A 74 0.65 2.20 -0.31
C GLN A 74 -0.59 1.35 -0.59
N ASP A 75 -1.75 1.96 -0.79
CA ASP A 75 -2.97 1.23 -1.16
C ASP A 75 -2.87 0.65 -2.57
N VAL A 76 -2.36 1.45 -3.52
CA VAL A 76 -2.13 0.99 -4.90
C VAL A 76 -1.12 -0.14 -4.91
N ILE A 77 -0.05 -0.06 -4.13
CA ILE A 77 0.93 -1.16 -3.99
C ILE A 77 0.25 -2.42 -3.45
N ALA A 78 -0.59 -2.31 -2.42
CA ALA A 78 -1.31 -3.47 -1.87
C ALA A 78 -2.26 -4.09 -2.91
N TYR A 79 -2.98 -3.28 -3.67
CA TYR A 79 -3.79 -3.77 -4.79
C TYR A 79 -2.94 -4.48 -5.86
N LEU A 80 -1.85 -3.86 -6.31
CA LEU A 80 -0.96 -4.45 -7.31
C LEU A 80 -0.35 -5.76 -6.83
N ALA A 81 0.00 -5.87 -5.54
CA ALA A 81 0.49 -7.10 -4.95
C ALA A 81 -0.58 -8.20 -4.87
N SER A 82 -1.87 -7.84 -4.74
CA SER A 82 -2.97 -8.81 -4.73
C SER A 82 -3.33 -9.37 -6.11
N GLU A 83 -3.11 -8.58 -7.17
CA GLU A 83 -3.49 -8.94 -8.55
C GLU A 83 -2.34 -9.56 -9.35
N ARG A 84 -1.11 -9.36 -8.91
CA ARG A 84 0.08 -9.81 -9.63
C ARG A 84 0.65 -11.05 -8.95
N PRO A 85 1.02 -12.09 -9.71
CA PRO A 85 1.77 -13.20 -9.14
C PRO A 85 3.05 -12.66 -8.52
N ALA A 86 3.52 -13.26 -7.42
CA ALA A 86 4.82 -12.92 -6.84
C ALA A 86 5.89 -13.10 -7.93
N GLN A 87 6.49 -11.98 -8.35
CA GLN A 87 7.54 -11.90 -9.38
C GLN A 87 8.90 -11.84 -8.71
#